data_AF-W8Z5X3-F1
#
_entry.id   AF-W8Z5X3-F1
#
_cell.length_a   1.000
_cell.length_b   1.000
_cell.length_c   1.000
_cell.angle_alpha   90.00
_cell.angle_beta   90.00
_cell.angle_gamma   90.00
#
_symmetry.space_group_name_H-M   'P 1'
#
loop_
_entity.id
_entity.type
_entity.pdbx_description
1 polymer ?
#
loop_
_entity_poly.entity_id
_entity_poly.type
_entity_poly.pdbx_seq_one_letter_code
_entity_poly.pdbx_strand_id
1 'polypeptide(L)'
;MDIKAIEEYVQAVRLAQKSGILGVYNDRIHVRYQLFEELINEQGNLEVVKRDCSEYPFEATFTKNGLTYLSLHTEEEIKNIFGGNIDELITRN
;
A
#
# COMPACT_ATOMS: atom_id res chain seq x y z
N MET A 1 -17.20 -16.24 -20.44
CA MET A 1 -17.40 -15.85 -19.03
C MET A 1 -18.88 -15.70 -18.82
N ASP A 2 -19.46 -16.42 -17.86
CA ASP A 2 -20.89 -16.34 -17.52
C ASP A 2 -21.11 -15.46 -16.29
N ILE A 3 -22.39 -15.22 -15.96
CA ILE A 3 -22.76 -14.35 -14.84
C ILE A 3 -22.30 -14.92 -13.48
N LYS A 4 -22.26 -16.24 -13.32
CA LYS A 4 -21.84 -16.87 -12.07
C LYS A 4 -20.35 -16.63 -11.81
N ALA A 5 -19.52 -16.76 -12.85
CA ALA A 5 -18.10 -16.43 -12.76
C ALA A 5 -17.89 -14.94 -12.41
N ILE A 6 -18.71 -14.04 -12.97
CA ILE A 6 -18.67 -12.61 -12.62
C ILE A 6 -19.04 -12.39 -11.15
N GLU A 7 -20.08 -13.06 -10.63
CA GLU A 7 -20.46 -12.98 -9.23
C GLU A 7 -19.35 -13.47 -8.29
N GLU A 8 -18.67 -14.56 -8.63
CA GLU A 8 -17.53 -15.08 -7.89
C GLU A 8 -16.38 -14.05 -7.83
N TYR A 9 -16.04 -13.40 -8.94
CA TYR A 9 -15.04 -12.33 -8.97
C TYR A 9 -15.47 -11.12 -8.15
N VAL A 10 -16.74 -10.72 -8.20
CA VAL A 10 -17.26 -9.62 -7.37
C VAL A 10 -17.13 -9.93 -5.89
N GLN A 11 -17.41 -11.17 -5.46
CA GLN A 11 -17.22 -11.55 -4.06
C GLN A 11 -15.75 -11.57 -3.66
N ALA A 12 -14.84 -12.05 -4.52
CA ALA A 12 -13.41 -12.01 -4.28
C ALA A 12 -12.90 -10.57 -4.09
N VAL A 13 -13.33 -9.65 -4.95
CA VAL A 13 -12.99 -8.21 -4.83
C VAL A 13 -13.51 -7.64 -3.51
N ARG A 14 -14.75 -7.94 -3.12
CA ARG A 14 -15.33 -7.48 -1.84
C ARG A 14 -14.55 -8.00 -0.64
N LEU A 15 -14.09 -9.25 -0.67
CA LEU A 15 -13.26 -9.83 0.39
C LEU A 15 -11.90 -9.14 0.47
N ALA A 16 -11.25 -8.90 -0.68
CA ALA A 16 -9.99 -8.15 -0.74
C ALA A 16 -10.14 -6.71 -0.20
N GLN A 17 -11.23 -6.03 -0.55
CA GLN A 17 -11.52 -4.70 -0.01
C GLN A 17 -11.72 -4.68 1.50
N LYS A 18 -12.37 -5.72 2.05
CA LYS A 18 -12.52 -5.90 3.50
C LYS A 18 -11.20 -6.15 4.20
N SER A 19 -10.24 -6.82 3.56
CA SER A 19 -8.90 -7.03 4.12
C SER A 19 -7.97 -5.82 3.95
N GLY A 20 -8.42 -4.74 3.32
CA GLY A 20 -7.63 -3.51 3.15
C GLY A 20 -6.99 -3.33 1.77
N ILE A 21 -7.24 -4.21 0.80
CA ILE A 21 -6.81 -4.03 -0.59
C ILE A 21 -7.81 -3.12 -1.31
N LEU A 22 -7.39 -1.92 -1.65
CA LEU A 22 -8.20 -0.90 -2.33
C LEU A 22 -8.28 -1.14 -3.84
N GLY A 23 -7.22 -1.68 -4.45
CA GLY A 23 -7.16 -1.95 -5.88
C GLY A 23 -5.91 -2.73 -6.29
N VAL A 24 -5.99 -3.38 -7.45
CA VAL A 24 -4.88 -4.15 -8.05
C VAL A 24 -4.66 -3.64 -9.47
N TYR A 25 -3.43 -3.27 -9.78
CA TYR A 25 -2.99 -2.70 -11.04
C TYR A 25 -1.74 -3.44 -11.51
N ASN A 26 -1.93 -4.55 -12.23
CA ASN A 26 -0.87 -5.52 -12.53
C ASN A 26 -0.22 -6.06 -11.26
N ASP A 27 1.07 -5.80 -11.06
CA ASP A 27 1.89 -6.16 -9.91
C ASP A 27 1.82 -5.15 -8.76
N ARG A 28 1.14 -4.01 -8.96
CA ARG A 28 0.96 -2.97 -7.93
C ARG A 28 -0.38 -3.12 -7.22
N ILE A 29 -0.35 -3.25 -5.90
CA ILE A 29 -1.52 -3.41 -5.05
C ILE A 29 -1.65 -2.18 -4.16
N HIS A 30 -2.74 -1.44 -4.32
CA HIS A 30 -3.05 -0.33 -3.43
C HIS A 30 -3.71 -0.87 -2.17
N VAL A 31 -3.11 -0.58 -1.02
CA VAL A 31 -3.56 -1.03 0.29
C VAL A 31 -3.80 0.14 1.24
N ARG A 32 -4.70 -0.06 2.20
CA ARG A 32 -4.87 0.86 3.34
C ARG A 32 -3.63 0.87 4.21
N TYR A 33 -3.39 1.98 4.92
CA TYR A 33 -2.20 2.13 5.75
C TYR A 33 -2.09 1.05 6.83
N GLN A 34 -3.20 0.58 7.41
CA GLN A 34 -3.17 -0.47 8.45
C GLN A 34 -2.61 -1.78 7.91
N LEU A 35 -3.08 -2.20 6.73
CA LEU A 35 -2.55 -3.40 6.07
C LEU A 35 -1.08 -3.19 5.68
N PHE A 36 -0.72 -1.99 5.23
CA PHE A 36 0.66 -1.68 4.87
C PHE A 36 1.61 -1.82 6.08
N GLU A 37 1.23 -1.27 7.23
CA GLU A 37 1.99 -1.36 8.49
C GLU A 37 2.23 -2.82 8.91
N GLU A 38 1.23 -3.70 8.72
CA GLU A 38 1.41 -5.14 8.97
C GLU A 38 2.44 -5.77 8.01
N LEU A 39 2.36 -5.45 6.71
CA LEU A 39 3.18 -6.05 5.66
C LEU A 39 4.67 -5.67 5.75
N ILE A 40 5.00 -4.44 6.12
CA ILE A 40 6.40 -3.96 6.17
C ILE A 40 7.25 -4.64 7.25
N ASN A 41 6.63 -5.36 8.19
CA ASN A 41 7.34 -6.16 9.18
C ASN A 41 7.97 -7.43 8.58
N GLU A 42 7.61 -7.78 7.34
CA GLU A 42 8.23 -8.86 6.62
C GLU A 42 9.54 -8.44 5.93
N GLN A 43 10.46 -9.39 5.75
CA GLN A 43 11.67 -9.12 4.94
C GLN A 43 11.28 -8.85 3.48
N GLY A 44 11.67 -7.67 2.98
CA GLY A 44 11.41 -7.19 1.63
C GLY A 44 12.12 -5.85 1.37
N ASN A 45 11.78 -5.20 0.26
CA ASN A 45 12.33 -3.89 -0.10
C ASN A 45 11.31 -2.80 0.21
N LEU A 46 11.70 -1.81 0.99
CA LEU A 46 10.88 -0.66 1.34
C LEU A 46 11.44 0.60 0.68
N GLU A 47 10.56 1.41 0.12
CA GLU A 47 10.87 2.73 -0.40
C GLU A 47 9.77 3.71 0.05
N VAL A 48 10.16 4.91 0.47
CA VAL A 48 9.25 6.00 0.80
C VAL A 48 9.62 7.20 -0.04
N VAL A 49 8.65 7.77 -0.74
CA VAL A 49 8.82 8.95 -1.60
C VAL A 49 7.87 10.06 -1.18
N LYS A 50 8.34 11.31 -1.34
CA LYS A 50 7.50 12.49 -1.14
C LYS A 50 6.76 12.83 -2.44
N ARG A 51 5.47 13.12 -2.32
CA ARG A 51 4.55 13.47 -3.41
C ARG A 51 4.19 14.95 -3.35
N ASP A 52 3.82 15.51 -4.50
CA ASP A 52 3.24 16.85 -4.60
C ASP A 52 1.73 16.81 -4.28
N CYS A 53 1.41 16.45 -3.03
CA CYS A 53 0.05 16.36 -2.52
C CYS A 53 0.03 16.78 -1.05
N SER A 54 -0.83 17.73 -0.68
CA SER A 54 -0.90 18.23 0.70
C SER A 54 -1.59 17.27 1.67
N GLU A 55 -2.56 16.49 1.19
CA GLU A 55 -3.37 15.61 2.04
C GLU A 55 -2.65 14.29 2.33
N TYR A 56 -2.06 13.68 1.30
CA TYR A 56 -1.28 12.45 1.40
C TYR A 56 0.11 12.64 0.79
N PRO A 57 1.01 13.39 1.47
CA PRO A 57 2.31 13.79 0.94
C PRO A 57 3.31 12.65 0.79
N PHE A 58 3.04 11.46 1.32
CA PHE A 58 3.95 10.32 1.21
C PHE A 58 3.31 9.15 0.48
N GLU A 59 4.10 8.49 -0.37
CA GLU A 59 3.82 7.15 -0.86
C GLU A 59 4.90 6.22 -0.34
N ALA A 60 4.47 5.18 0.36
CA ALA A 60 5.33 4.10 0.79
C ALA A 60 5.03 2.89 -0.09
N THR A 61 6.09 2.27 -0.60
CA THR A 61 6.02 1.04 -1.38
C THR A 61 6.84 -0.05 -0.72
N PHE A 62 6.22 -1.21 -0.56
CA PHE A 62 6.87 -2.42 -0.07
C PHE A 62 6.82 -3.47 -1.18
N THR A 63 7.98 -3.98 -1.59
CA THR A 63 8.07 -4.97 -2.66
C THR A 63 8.56 -6.30 -2.13
N LYS A 64 7.79 -7.35 -2.39
CA LYS A 64 8.09 -8.74 -2.01
C LYS A 64 7.51 -9.70 -3.03
N ASN A 65 8.27 -10.75 -3.36
CA ASN A 65 7.83 -11.82 -4.27
C ASN A 65 7.30 -11.32 -5.64
N GLY A 66 7.87 -10.23 -6.16
CA GLY A 66 7.45 -9.64 -7.44
C GLY A 66 6.13 -8.86 -7.38
N LEU A 67 5.62 -8.57 -6.17
CA LEU A 67 4.46 -7.72 -5.94
C LEU A 67 4.89 -6.45 -5.21
N THR A 68 4.33 -5.30 -5.59
CA THR A 68 4.55 -4.02 -4.95
C THR A 68 3.27 -3.56 -4.27
N TYR A 69 3.28 -3.53 -2.95
CA TYR A 69 2.21 -2.96 -2.13
C TYR A 69 2.47 -1.47 -1.98
N LEU A 70 1.50 -0.63 -2.34
CA LEU A 70 1.60 0.81 -2.21
C LEU A 70 0.56 1.31 -1.20
N SER A 71 0.94 2.28 -0.38
CA SER A 71 0.02 2.99 0.48
C SER A 71 0.36 4.48 0.53
N LEU A 72 -0.68 5.29 0.64
CA LEU A 72 -0.56 6.75 0.70
C LEU A 72 -0.79 7.19 2.14
N HIS A 73 0.07 8.08 2.62
CA HIS A 73 0.10 8.43 4.04
C HIS A 73 0.09 9.95 4.25
N THR A 74 -0.64 10.35 5.28
CA THR A 74 -0.51 11.65 5.93
C THR A 74 0.84 11.75 6.65
N GLU A 75 1.22 12.97 7.06
CA GLU A 75 2.41 13.18 7.91
C GLU A 75 2.34 12.42 9.24
N GLU A 76 1.14 12.29 9.81
CA GLU A 76 0.97 11.61 11.11
C GLU A 76 1.11 10.08 10.95
N GLU A 77 0.42 9.49 9.97
CA GLU A 77 0.49 8.05 9.71
C GLU A 77 1.92 7.58 9.42
N ILE A 78 2.65 8.33 8.58
CA ILE A 78 4.00 7.92 8.19
C ILE A 78 5.00 8.02 9.36
N LYS A 79 4.82 9.01 10.27
CA LYS A 79 5.59 9.13 11.51
C LYS A 79 5.26 8.03 12.51
N ASN A 80 4.02 7.58 12.56
CA ASN A 80 3.62 6.47 13.42
C ASN A 80 4.27 5.14 12.95
N ILE A 81 4.35 4.93 11.63
CA ILE A 81 4.92 3.71 11.04
C ILE A 81 6.44 3.66 11.18
N PHE A 82 7.14 4.74 10.81
CA PHE A 82 8.61 4.75 10.73
C PHE A 82 9.31 5.47 11.88
N GLY A 83 8.54 6.04 12.81
CA GLY A 83 9.05 6.87 13.89
C GLY A 83 9.63 8.19 13.40
N GLY A 84 10.50 8.78 14.22
CA GLY A 84 11.13 10.07 13.94
C GLY A 84 12.20 10.07 12.84
N ASN A 85 12.62 8.91 12.34
CA ASN A 85 13.73 8.79 11.37
C ASN A 85 13.27 8.80 9.91
N ILE A 86 12.07 9.29 9.64
CA ILE A 86 11.52 9.29 8.29
C ILE A 86 12.36 10.06 7.27
N ASP A 87 13.03 11.14 7.69
CA ASP A 87 13.88 11.94 6.81
C ASP A 87 15.05 11.14 6.21
N GLU A 88 15.48 10.06 6.89
CA GLU A 88 16.53 9.15 6.41
C GLU A 88 15.99 8.10 5.43
N LEU A 89 14.68 7.84 5.46
CA LEU A 89 13.99 6.85 4.63
C LEU A 89 13.38 7.45 3.36
N ILE A 90 13.18 8.77 3.31
CA ILE A 90 12.64 9.45 2.13
C ILE A 90 13.69 9.48 1.03
N THR A 91 13.41 8.80 -0.07
CA THR A 91 14.16 8.97 -1.31
C THR A 91 13.78 10.31 -1.92
N ARG A 92 14.77 11.19 -2.07
CA ARG A 92 14.62 12.49 -2.73
C ARG A 92 14.92 12.29 -4.22
N ASN A 93 13.88 12.30 -5.04
CA ASN A 93 14.03 12.38 -6.50
C ASN A 93 14.40 13.79 -6.96
#